data_AF-A0A4U3LLR3-F1
#
_entry.id   AF-A0A4U3LLR3-F1
#
_cell.length_a   1.000
_cell.length_b   1.000
_cell.length_c   1.000
_cell.angle_alpha   90.00
_cell.angle_beta   90.00
_cell.angle_gamma   90.00
#
_symmetry.space_group_name_H-M   'P 1'
#
loop_
_entity.id
_entity.type
_entity.pdbx_description
1 polymer ?
#
loop_
_entity_poly.entity_id
_entity_poly.type
_entity_poly.pdbx_seq_one_letter_code
_entity_poly.pdbx_strand_id
1 'polypeptide(L)'
;MTLYDYSPITERPALEWPDGKRVAFYVGLNIEHFLPDEPSTSIWPLDVKPDALNQGWREYGSRVGIWRTIDILDRHGVRASALVNSMVAEHNPQIIKAGVERDWAWLAHGQTNSILHTGYEPDEERRILTDITTTIETATGKRPKGWMGPALTETHNTPELLGELGYQYVLDWTNDDQPYRLNVPGMLSVPYTLELNDLGLFLRGLSGPDFLQMVKDQYDVLREEGGRVMALALHPFVIGQPFRAKYLNLALEYIAAQSDVWLTTSDEIAAHYLTT
;
A
#
# COMPACT_ATOMS: atom_id res chain seq x y z
N MET A 1 -23.21 10.55 -10.37
CA MET A 1 -22.71 11.20 -9.13
C MET A 1 -21.20 11.11 -9.20
N THR A 2 -20.46 12.18 -8.91
CA THR A 2 -18.99 12.13 -8.85
C THR A 2 -18.56 11.43 -7.57
N LEU A 3 -17.51 10.61 -7.60
CA LEU A 3 -17.04 9.88 -6.41
C LEU A 3 -16.42 10.82 -5.36
N TYR A 4 -15.90 11.97 -5.79
CA TYR A 4 -15.38 13.03 -4.95
C TYR A 4 -15.52 14.38 -5.67
N ASP A 5 -15.50 15.47 -4.90
CA ASP A 5 -15.61 16.83 -5.42
C ASP A 5 -14.23 17.46 -5.63
N TYR A 6 -14.14 18.45 -6.51
CA TYR A 6 -12.92 19.23 -6.65
C TYR A 6 -12.68 20.05 -5.38
N SER A 7 -11.50 19.88 -4.80
CA SER A 7 -11.03 20.63 -3.64
C SER A 7 -9.54 20.88 -3.79
N PRO A 8 -9.08 22.11 -4.08
CA PRO A 8 -7.65 22.39 -4.17
C PRO A 8 -7.04 22.44 -2.76
N ILE A 9 -5.87 21.83 -2.59
CA ILE A 9 -5.18 21.76 -1.29
C ILE A 9 -4.90 23.13 -0.66
N THR A 10 -4.81 24.19 -1.48
CA THR A 10 -4.59 25.58 -1.06
C THR A 10 -5.78 26.25 -0.39
N GLU A 11 -6.99 25.68 -0.52
CA GLU A 11 -8.22 26.24 0.07
C GLU A 11 -8.72 25.45 1.28
N ARG A 12 -8.03 24.36 1.64
CA ARG A 12 -8.39 23.50 2.76
C ARG A 12 -7.85 24.07 4.08
N PRO A 13 -8.55 23.84 5.21
CA PRO A 13 -7.98 24.07 6.53
C PRO A 13 -6.64 23.33 6.68
N ALA A 14 -5.71 23.92 7.42
CA ALA A 14 -4.45 23.25 7.73
C ALA A 14 -4.73 21.96 8.53
N LEU A 15 -4.21 20.84 8.04
CA LEU A 15 -4.29 19.56 8.73
C LEU A 15 -3.10 19.44 9.68
N GLU A 16 -3.37 19.18 10.96
CA GLU A 16 -2.33 18.97 11.96
C GLU A 16 -2.25 17.48 12.30
N TRP A 17 -1.03 16.94 12.30
CA TRP A 17 -0.78 15.59 12.77
C TRP A 17 -0.52 15.57 14.28
N PRO A 18 -0.67 14.40 14.95
CA PRO A 18 -0.40 14.27 16.38
C PRO A 18 0.94 14.88 16.78
N ASP A 19 1.02 15.46 17.97
CA ASP A 19 2.24 16.09 18.52
C ASP A 19 2.88 17.17 17.63
N GLY A 20 2.09 17.83 16.78
CA GLY A 20 2.56 18.89 15.88
C GLY A 20 3.48 18.39 14.76
N LYS A 21 3.40 17.09 14.42
CA LYS A 21 4.17 16.51 13.33
C LYS A 21 3.78 17.14 11.99
N ARG A 22 4.75 17.22 11.09
CA ARG A 22 4.62 17.91 9.80
C ARG A 22 4.24 16.94 8.69
N VAL A 23 4.78 15.71 8.74
CA VAL A 23 4.55 14.67 7.73
C VAL A 23 4.10 13.38 8.40
N ALA A 24 2.99 12.82 7.94
CA ALA A 24 2.58 11.45 8.27
C ALA A 24 3.21 10.49 7.28
N PHE A 25 4.17 9.68 7.71
CA PHE A 25 4.88 8.73 6.86
C PHE A 25 4.40 7.31 7.12
N TYR A 26 4.04 6.58 6.06
CA TYR A 26 3.75 5.16 6.15
C TYR A 26 4.36 4.36 4.99
N VAL A 27 4.68 3.10 5.27
CA VAL A 27 5.10 2.14 4.25
C VAL A 27 3.88 1.33 3.79
N GLY A 28 3.53 1.46 2.51
CA GLY A 28 2.60 0.56 1.83
C GLY A 28 3.35 -0.67 1.34
N LEU A 29 3.24 -1.78 2.07
CA LEU A 29 3.94 -3.02 1.75
C LEU A 29 3.01 -3.95 0.97
N ASN A 30 3.25 -4.09 -0.34
CA ASN A 30 2.47 -4.92 -1.24
C ASN A 30 2.88 -6.40 -1.07
N ILE A 31 1.98 -7.19 -0.50
CA ILE A 31 2.15 -8.63 -0.27
C ILE A 31 1.21 -9.37 -1.22
N GLU A 32 1.78 -9.73 -2.36
CA GLU A 32 1.02 -10.12 -3.54
C GLU A 32 1.21 -11.60 -3.87
N HIS A 33 0.15 -12.23 -4.33
CA HIS A 33 0.14 -13.56 -4.92
C HIS A 33 -0.19 -13.45 -6.41
N PHE A 34 0.49 -14.27 -7.21
CA PHE A 34 0.34 -14.28 -8.66
C PHE A 34 0.05 -15.69 -9.15
N LEU A 35 -0.98 -15.82 -9.98
CA LEU A 35 -1.37 -17.09 -10.56
C LEU A 35 -0.32 -17.55 -11.59
N PRO A 36 0.07 -18.84 -11.58
CA PRO A 36 0.94 -19.39 -12.61
C PRO A 36 0.33 -19.25 -14.01
N ASP A 37 1.16 -18.91 -15.00
CA ASP A 37 0.81 -18.77 -16.43
C ASP A 37 -0.30 -17.75 -16.77
N GLU A 38 -0.68 -16.91 -15.81
CA GLU A 38 -1.55 -15.76 -16.03
C GLU A 38 -0.73 -14.47 -16.24
N PRO A 39 -1.15 -13.59 -17.17
CA PRO A 39 -0.53 -12.28 -17.34
C PRO A 39 -0.52 -11.48 -16.04
N SER A 40 0.62 -10.89 -15.69
CA SER A 40 0.79 -10.13 -14.45
C SER A 40 2.01 -9.21 -14.55
N THR A 41 2.32 -8.48 -13.47
CA THR A 41 3.55 -7.69 -13.32
C THR A 41 4.76 -8.50 -13.79
N SER A 42 5.49 -7.95 -14.76
CA SER A 42 6.58 -8.64 -15.44
C SER A 42 7.83 -7.76 -15.47
N ILE A 43 8.98 -8.34 -15.12
CA ILE A 43 10.27 -7.68 -15.30
C ILE A 43 10.70 -7.70 -16.77
N TRP A 44 10.23 -8.71 -17.51
CA TRP A 44 10.35 -8.78 -18.95
C TRP A 44 9.03 -9.30 -19.55
N PRO A 45 8.36 -8.53 -20.43
CA PRO A 45 7.04 -8.88 -20.96
C PRO A 45 7.16 -9.95 -22.05
N LEU A 46 7.49 -11.18 -21.67
CA LEU A 46 7.41 -12.36 -22.55
C LEU A 46 6.05 -13.03 -22.37
N ASP A 47 5.44 -13.46 -23.47
CA ASP A 47 4.26 -14.34 -23.46
C ASP A 47 4.71 -15.78 -23.70
N VAL A 48 5.16 -16.45 -22.64
CA VAL A 48 5.70 -17.82 -22.69
C VAL A 48 5.12 -18.67 -21.56
N LYS A 49 4.92 -19.97 -21.82
CA LYS A 49 4.41 -20.93 -20.83
C LYS A 49 5.29 -22.19 -20.78
N PRO A 50 5.85 -22.59 -19.63
CA PRO A 50 5.77 -21.88 -18.35
C PRO A 50 6.60 -20.59 -18.32
N ASP A 51 6.07 -19.52 -17.72
CA ASP A 51 6.79 -18.26 -17.50
C ASP A 51 7.68 -18.32 -16.25
N ALA A 52 8.68 -19.20 -16.27
CA ALA A 52 9.60 -19.37 -15.15
C ALA A 52 10.37 -18.08 -14.79
N LEU A 53 10.60 -17.19 -15.77
CA LEU A 53 11.33 -15.94 -15.59
C LEU A 53 10.57 -14.99 -14.68
N ASN A 54 9.35 -14.59 -15.05
CA ASN A 54 8.61 -13.63 -14.24
C ASN A 54 8.02 -14.29 -12.99
N GLN A 55 7.59 -15.56 -13.07
CA GLN A 55 7.10 -16.27 -11.88
C GLN A 55 8.19 -16.40 -10.81
N GLY A 56 9.41 -16.82 -11.20
CA GLY A 56 10.54 -16.92 -10.28
C GLY A 56 10.94 -15.56 -9.69
N TRP A 57 10.88 -14.50 -10.49
CA TRP A 57 11.13 -13.13 -10.03
C TRP A 57 10.11 -12.69 -8.96
N ARG A 58 8.81 -12.91 -9.19
CA ARG A 58 7.75 -12.57 -8.22
C ARG A 58 7.85 -13.42 -6.94
N GLU A 59 8.07 -14.73 -7.08
CA GLU A 59 8.28 -15.65 -5.96
C GLU A 59 9.51 -15.32 -5.11
N TYR A 60 10.53 -14.64 -5.66
CA TYR A 60 11.63 -14.12 -4.84
C TYR A 60 11.11 -13.24 -3.70
N GLY A 61 10.03 -12.49 -3.93
CA GLY A 61 9.42 -11.60 -2.96
C GLY A 61 8.92 -12.35 -1.72
N SER A 62 8.05 -13.33 -1.89
CA SER A 62 7.47 -14.12 -0.79
C SER A 62 8.51 -15.03 -0.11
N ARG A 63 9.54 -15.48 -0.84
CA ARG A 63 10.54 -16.43 -0.34
C ARG A 63 11.71 -15.78 0.39
N VAL A 64 12.16 -14.62 -0.08
CA VAL A 64 13.43 -14.00 0.37
C VAL A 64 13.26 -12.51 0.62
N GLY A 65 12.70 -11.79 -0.34
CA GLY A 65 12.60 -10.33 -0.30
C GLY A 65 11.86 -9.82 0.92
N ILE A 66 10.73 -10.45 1.27
CA ILE A 66 9.86 -10.04 2.37
C ILE A 66 10.61 -10.07 3.71
N TRP A 67 11.39 -11.12 3.98
CA TRP A 67 12.11 -11.28 5.26
C TRP A 67 13.20 -10.23 5.43
N ARG A 68 13.86 -9.85 4.33
CA ARG A 68 14.83 -8.75 4.33
C ARG A 68 14.15 -7.41 4.55
N THR A 69 13.01 -7.18 3.91
CA THR A 69 12.23 -5.97 4.11
C THR A 69 11.74 -5.85 5.55
N ILE A 70 11.21 -6.95 6.13
CA ILE A 70 10.78 -7.01 7.54
C ILE A 70 11.91 -6.60 8.49
N ASP A 71 13.09 -7.20 8.36
CA ASP A 71 14.25 -6.87 9.20
C ASP A 71 14.65 -5.39 9.08
N ILE A 72 14.56 -4.80 7.88
CA ILE A 72 14.82 -3.37 7.70
C ILE A 72 13.73 -2.52 8.36
N LEU A 73 12.45 -2.86 8.22
CA LEU A 73 11.36 -2.13 8.88
C LEU A 73 11.49 -2.18 10.41
N ASP A 74 11.79 -3.36 10.96
CA ASP A 74 11.96 -3.58 12.40
C ASP A 74 13.10 -2.71 12.98
N ARG A 75 14.24 -2.61 12.29
CA ARG A 75 15.38 -1.78 12.71
C ARG A 75 15.04 -0.30 12.87
N HIS A 76 14.09 0.20 12.09
CA HIS A 76 13.68 1.61 12.08
C HIS A 76 12.35 1.84 12.79
N GLY A 77 11.79 0.82 13.45
CA GLY A 77 10.53 0.93 14.19
C GLY A 77 9.31 1.20 13.31
N VAL A 78 9.35 0.83 12.02
CA VAL A 78 8.27 1.10 11.07
C VAL A 78 7.29 -0.08 11.03
N ARG A 79 6.03 0.17 11.39
CA ARG A 79 4.93 -0.78 11.16
C ARG A 79 4.42 -0.63 9.72
N ALA A 80 4.23 -1.75 9.02
CA ALA A 80 3.74 -1.73 7.66
C ALA A 80 2.22 -1.50 7.61
N SER A 81 1.77 -0.79 6.57
CA SER A 81 0.43 -0.93 6.03
C SER A 81 0.47 -2.01 4.95
N ALA A 82 0.12 -3.23 5.34
CA ALA A 82 0.23 -4.43 4.53
C ALA A 82 -0.96 -4.54 3.57
N LEU A 83 -0.69 -4.28 2.30
CA LEU A 83 -1.60 -4.45 1.17
C LEU A 83 -1.55 -5.92 0.76
N VAL A 84 -2.48 -6.73 1.27
CA VAL A 84 -2.40 -8.19 1.18
C VAL A 84 -3.48 -8.76 0.27
N ASN A 85 -3.08 -9.59 -0.70
CA ASN A 85 -4.03 -10.41 -1.44
C ASN A 85 -4.60 -11.51 -0.54
N SER A 86 -5.89 -11.82 -0.62
CA SER A 86 -6.49 -12.84 0.25
C SER A 86 -5.84 -14.22 0.09
N MET A 87 -5.39 -14.59 -1.12
CA MET A 87 -4.73 -15.88 -1.37
C MET A 87 -3.38 -16.04 -0.65
N VAL A 88 -2.72 -14.95 -0.23
CA VAL A 88 -1.49 -15.02 0.57
C VAL A 88 -1.74 -15.75 1.90
N ALA A 89 -2.95 -15.69 2.45
CA ALA A 89 -3.32 -16.38 3.68
C ALA A 89 -3.08 -17.90 3.59
N GLU A 90 -3.41 -18.51 2.45
CA GLU A 90 -3.21 -19.93 2.20
C GLU A 90 -1.78 -20.22 1.73
N HIS A 91 -1.26 -19.41 0.80
CA HIS A 91 0.00 -19.71 0.13
C HIS A 91 1.25 -19.34 0.94
N ASN A 92 1.17 -18.30 1.77
CA ASN A 92 2.31 -17.79 2.55
C ASN A 92 1.91 -17.42 4.00
N PRO A 93 1.32 -18.34 4.79
CA PRO A 93 0.82 -18.07 6.14
C PRO A 93 1.91 -17.58 7.12
N GLN A 94 3.18 -17.90 6.85
CA GLN A 94 4.31 -17.40 7.64
C GLN A 94 4.44 -15.87 7.55
N ILE A 95 4.13 -15.27 6.39
CA ILE A 95 4.14 -13.82 6.22
C ILE A 95 3.02 -13.19 7.04
N ILE A 96 1.82 -13.80 7.02
CA ILE A 96 0.69 -13.37 7.84
C ILE A 96 1.05 -13.39 9.33
N LYS A 97 1.59 -14.50 9.80
CA LYS A 97 2.06 -14.63 11.19
C LYS A 97 3.06 -13.55 11.57
N ALA A 98 4.06 -13.30 10.72
CA ALA A 98 5.09 -12.30 10.97
C ALA A 98 4.52 -10.87 11.07
N GLY A 99 3.50 -10.55 10.26
CA GLY A 99 2.81 -9.26 10.32
C GLY A 99 1.93 -9.12 11.55
N VAL A 100 1.25 -10.18 11.98
CA VAL A 100 0.42 -10.19 13.21
C VAL A 100 1.30 -9.95 14.44
N GLU A 101 2.46 -10.61 14.53
CA GLU A 101 3.44 -10.42 15.61
C GLU A 101 3.99 -8.99 15.68
N ARG A 102 3.92 -8.23 14.58
CA ARG A 102 4.40 -6.85 14.45
C ARG A 102 3.30 -5.81 14.46
N ASP A 103 2.07 -6.23 14.71
CA ASP A 103 0.90 -5.36 14.73
C ASP A 103 0.75 -4.51 13.45
N TRP A 104 0.98 -5.11 12.28
CA TRP A 104 0.76 -4.40 11.00
C TRP A 104 -0.70 -3.96 10.84
N ALA A 105 -0.90 -2.88 10.09
CA ALA A 105 -2.21 -2.55 9.55
C ALA A 105 -2.48 -3.46 8.35
N TRP A 106 -3.67 -4.06 8.29
CA TRP A 106 -4.04 -5.02 7.24
C TRP A 106 -5.03 -4.37 6.28
N LEU A 107 -4.64 -4.25 5.02
CA LEU A 107 -5.44 -3.71 3.95
C LEU A 107 -5.71 -4.81 2.92
N ALA A 108 -6.95 -4.88 2.46
CA ALA A 108 -7.31 -5.83 1.40
C ALA A 108 -6.82 -5.34 0.05
N HIS A 109 -6.18 -6.24 -0.71
CA HIS A 109 -5.62 -5.95 -2.02
C HIS A 109 -6.16 -6.90 -3.11
N GLY A 110 -7.46 -7.22 -3.11
CA GLY A 110 -8.01 -8.22 -4.03
C GLY A 110 -7.67 -9.68 -3.69
N GLN A 111 -8.06 -10.61 -4.56
CA GLN A 111 -7.75 -12.04 -4.38
C GLN A 111 -6.32 -12.40 -4.77
N THR A 112 -5.84 -11.82 -5.88
CA THR A 112 -4.49 -11.98 -6.46
C THR A 112 -4.14 -10.71 -7.25
N ASN A 113 -2.87 -10.51 -7.58
CA ASN A 113 -2.44 -9.48 -8.53
C ASN A 113 -2.35 -9.98 -9.98
N SER A 114 -2.99 -11.11 -10.29
CA SER A 114 -3.21 -11.60 -11.66
C SER A 114 -4.59 -11.27 -12.22
N ILE A 115 -5.51 -10.82 -11.36
CA ILE A 115 -6.89 -10.48 -11.72
C ILE A 115 -7.14 -9.05 -11.28
N LEU A 116 -7.50 -8.18 -12.21
CA LEU A 116 -7.88 -6.80 -11.92
C LEU A 116 -9.28 -6.75 -11.29
N HIS A 117 -9.50 -5.82 -10.37
CA HIS A 117 -10.80 -5.67 -9.71
C HIS A 117 -11.70 -4.75 -10.53
N THR A 118 -12.14 -5.22 -11.68
CA THR A 118 -12.94 -4.43 -12.63
C THR A 118 -13.94 -5.29 -13.39
N GLY A 119 -14.98 -4.67 -13.92
CA GLY A 119 -15.97 -5.33 -14.78
C GLY A 119 -16.94 -6.27 -14.06
N TYR A 120 -16.99 -6.24 -12.72
CA TYR A 120 -17.93 -7.05 -11.95
C TYR A 120 -19.32 -6.42 -11.89
N GLU A 121 -20.34 -7.27 -11.94
CA GLU A 121 -21.70 -6.90 -11.58
C GLU A 121 -21.83 -6.75 -10.05
N PRO A 122 -22.70 -5.86 -9.53
CA PRO A 122 -22.71 -5.50 -8.10
C PRO A 122 -22.84 -6.69 -7.13
N ASP A 123 -23.68 -7.68 -7.45
CA ASP A 123 -23.89 -8.84 -6.57
C ASP A 123 -22.70 -9.81 -6.60
N GLU A 124 -22.06 -9.96 -7.76
CA GLU A 124 -20.83 -10.73 -7.90
C GLU A 124 -19.68 -10.06 -7.15
N GLU A 125 -19.54 -8.75 -7.33
CA GLU A 125 -18.53 -7.95 -6.65
C GLU A 125 -18.69 -8.03 -5.13
N ARG A 126 -19.91 -7.85 -4.61
CA ARG A 126 -20.19 -7.97 -3.18
C ARG A 126 -19.76 -9.33 -2.63
N ARG A 127 -20.04 -10.42 -3.36
CA ARG A 127 -19.62 -11.77 -2.97
C ARG A 127 -18.10 -11.87 -2.92
N ILE A 128 -17.40 -11.41 -3.95
CA ILE A 128 -15.93 -11.44 -4.04
C ILE A 128 -15.30 -10.63 -2.90
N LEU A 129 -15.76 -9.40 -2.68
CA LEU A 129 -15.29 -8.54 -1.60
C LEU A 129 -15.55 -9.16 -0.22
N THR A 130 -16.70 -9.80 -0.03
CA THR A 130 -17.02 -10.54 1.21
C THR A 130 -16.04 -11.69 1.44
N ASP A 131 -15.75 -12.47 0.40
CA ASP A 131 -14.81 -13.61 0.45
C ASP A 131 -13.40 -13.13 0.78
N ILE A 132 -12.91 -12.07 0.13
CA ILE A 132 -11.60 -11.44 0.40
C ILE A 132 -11.53 -10.99 1.87
N THR A 133 -12.54 -10.22 2.30
CA THR A 133 -12.59 -9.64 3.65
C THR A 133 -12.56 -10.72 4.73
N THR A 134 -13.40 -11.74 4.57
CA THR A 134 -13.52 -12.86 5.52
C THR A 134 -12.22 -13.66 5.59
N THR A 135 -11.58 -13.89 4.44
CA THR A 135 -10.30 -14.63 4.37
C THR A 135 -9.20 -13.89 5.12
N ILE A 136 -9.06 -12.58 4.88
CA ILE A 136 -8.04 -11.75 5.55
C ILE A 136 -8.33 -11.65 7.04
N GLU A 137 -9.59 -11.41 7.44
CA GLU A 137 -9.98 -11.35 8.86
C GLU A 137 -9.68 -12.66 9.58
N THR A 138 -9.99 -13.80 8.96
CA THR A 138 -9.72 -15.12 9.52
C THR A 138 -8.22 -15.36 9.70
N ALA A 139 -7.40 -14.98 8.72
CA ALA A 139 -5.96 -15.24 8.73
C ALA A 139 -5.20 -14.32 9.71
N THR A 140 -5.64 -13.07 9.83
CA THR A 140 -4.93 -12.02 10.58
C THR A 140 -5.52 -11.77 11.96
N GLY A 141 -6.75 -12.23 12.21
CA GLY A 141 -7.55 -11.89 13.40
C GLY A 141 -8.09 -10.46 13.41
N LYS A 142 -7.88 -9.69 12.33
CA LYS A 142 -8.33 -8.30 12.21
C LYS A 142 -9.07 -8.09 10.90
N ARG A 143 -10.27 -7.53 10.98
CA ARG A 143 -10.99 -7.07 9.79
C ARG A 143 -10.21 -5.93 9.12
N PRO A 144 -9.91 -6.01 7.81
CA PRO A 144 -9.26 -4.91 7.12
C PRO A 144 -10.16 -3.66 7.11
N LYS A 145 -9.56 -2.49 7.29
CA LYS A 145 -10.26 -1.19 7.25
C LYS A 145 -9.99 -0.43 5.96
N GLY A 146 -8.84 -0.70 5.33
CA GLY A 146 -8.42 -0.11 4.07
C GLY A 146 -8.49 -1.08 2.91
N TRP A 147 -8.75 -0.54 1.73
CA TRP A 147 -8.73 -1.26 0.46
C TRP A 147 -7.80 -0.58 -0.55
N MET A 148 -7.18 -1.39 -1.41
CA MET A 148 -6.63 -0.95 -2.68
C MET A 148 -6.87 -2.06 -3.70
N GLY A 149 -7.46 -1.81 -4.85
CA GLY A 149 -7.60 -2.84 -5.86
C GLY A 149 -6.26 -3.24 -6.48
N PRO A 150 -6.09 -4.48 -6.98
CA PRO A 150 -4.95 -4.85 -7.82
C PRO A 150 -4.76 -3.84 -8.94
N ALA A 151 -3.53 -3.33 -9.10
CA ALA A 151 -3.20 -2.25 -10.03
C ALA A 151 -4.04 -0.96 -9.89
N LEU A 152 -4.54 -0.68 -8.68
CA LEU A 152 -5.39 0.49 -8.37
C LEU A 152 -6.68 0.50 -9.21
N THR A 153 -7.24 -0.69 -9.46
CA THR A 153 -8.47 -0.85 -10.24
C THR A 153 -9.66 -1.10 -9.33
N GLU A 154 -10.79 -0.50 -9.68
CA GLU A 154 -12.05 -0.69 -9.00
C GLU A 154 -13.23 -0.59 -9.96
N THR A 155 -14.41 -1.06 -9.56
CA THR A 155 -15.68 -0.68 -10.19
C THR A 155 -16.23 0.60 -9.54
N HIS A 156 -17.26 1.21 -10.15
CA HIS A 156 -17.94 2.37 -9.57
C HIS A 156 -18.72 2.04 -8.28
N ASN A 157 -19.00 0.76 -8.01
CA ASN A 157 -19.73 0.31 -6.83
C ASN A 157 -18.79 0.00 -5.66
N THR A 158 -17.50 -0.27 -5.93
CA THR A 158 -16.52 -0.75 -4.95
C THR A 158 -16.54 0.05 -3.65
N PRO A 159 -16.46 1.41 -3.65
CA PRO A 159 -16.39 2.14 -2.38
C PRO A 159 -17.67 2.02 -1.54
N GLU A 160 -18.85 1.91 -2.16
CA GLU A 160 -20.11 1.70 -1.44
C GLU A 160 -20.18 0.29 -0.85
N LEU A 161 -19.83 -0.73 -1.64
CA LEU A 161 -19.80 -2.13 -1.20
C LEU A 161 -18.77 -2.36 -0.08
N LEU A 162 -17.61 -1.71 -0.15
CA LEU A 162 -16.62 -1.72 0.92
C LEU A 162 -17.18 -1.08 2.20
N GLY A 163 -17.93 0.01 2.09
CA GLY A 163 -18.64 0.62 3.22
C GLY A 163 -19.62 -0.35 3.88
N GLU A 164 -20.40 -1.11 3.10
CA GLU A 164 -21.30 -2.17 3.61
C GLU A 164 -20.54 -3.26 4.40
N LEU A 165 -19.28 -3.53 4.03
CA LEU A 165 -18.41 -4.54 4.65
C LEU A 165 -17.60 -4.02 5.85
N GLY A 166 -17.71 -2.73 6.16
CA GLY A 166 -17.09 -2.08 7.31
C GLY A 166 -15.73 -1.45 7.05
N TYR A 167 -15.34 -1.27 5.78
CA TYR A 167 -14.15 -0.50 5.41
C TYR A 167 -14.38 1.00 5.64
N GLN A 168 -13.29 1.73 5.83
CA GLN A 168 -13.29 3.14 6.18
C GLN A 168 -12.54 3.99 5.18
N TYR A 169 -11.65 3.40 4.38
CA TYR A 169 -10.89 4.12 3.37
C TYR A 169 -10.45 3.25 2.19
N VAL A 170 -10.18 3.92 1.07
CA VAL A 170 -9.52 3.37 -0.12
C VAL A 170 -8.19 4.09 -0.38
N LEU A 171 -7.30 3.45 -1.12
CA LEU A 171 -5.99 3.97 -1.54
C LEU A 171 -5.86 4.15 -3.07
N ASP A 172 -6.86 3.72 -3.85
CA ASP A 172 -6.83 3.67 -5.31
C ASP A 172 -6.64 5.05 -5.98
N TRP A 173 -7.03 6.12 -5.29
CA TRP A 173 -7.04 7.48 -5.81
C TRP A 173 -5.77 8.24 -5.41
N THR A 174 -4.70 8.08 -6.20
CA THR A 174 -3.42 8.76 -5.99
C THR A 174 -3.43 10.19 -6.56
N ASN A 175 -4.33 11.02 -6.03
CA ASN A 175 -4.59 12.38 -6.54
C ASN A 175 -4.45 13.48 -5.49
N ASP A 176 -3.90 13.16 -4.31
CA ASP A 176 -3.82 14.10 -3.19
C ASP A 176 -2.68 13.76 -2.22
N ASP A 177 -2.21 14.76 -1.48
CA ASP A 177 -1.23 14.59 -0.39
C ASP A 177 -1.90 14.63 1.00
N GLN A 178 -3.23 14.77 1.06
CA GLN A 178 -4.04 14.72 2.27
C GLN A 178 -5.17 13.70 2.11
N PRO A 179 -5.61 13.05 3.20
CA PRO A 179 -6.88 12.31 3.18
C PRO A 179 -8.04 13.25 2.87
N TYR A 180 -9.05 12.74 2.18
CA TYR A 180 -10.29 13.46 1.91
C TYR A 180 -11.49 12.52 1.91
N ARG A 181 -12.67 13.09 2.12
CA ARG A 181 -13.93 12.32 2.13
C ARG A 181 -14.38 12.05 0.70
N LEU A 182 -14.80 10.82 0.44
CA LEU A 182 -15.53 10.49 -0.78
C LEU A 182 -17.00 10.89 -0.64
N ASN A 183 -17.69 11.00 -1.77
CA ASN A 183 -19.15 11.12 -1.86
C ASN A 183 -19.86 9.77 -1.58
N VAL A 184 -19.28 8.99 -0.67
CA VAL A 184 -19.77 7.72 -0.13
C VAL A 184 -19.71 7.83 1.40
N PRO A 185 -20.85 7.73 2.12
CA PRO A 185 -20.88 7.98 3.56
C PRO A 185 -19.86 7.15 4.34
N GLY A 186 -19.04 7.84 5.14
CA GLY A 186 -18.04 7.19 6.00
C GLY A 186 -16.75 6.73 5.29
N MET A 187 -16.66 6.88 3.97
CA MET A 187 -15.49 6.46 3.19
C MET A 187 -14.52 7.62 2.95
N LEU A 188 -13.23 7.35 3.14
CA LEU A 188 -12.14 8.27 2.82
C LEU A 188 -11.34 7.77 1.61
N SER A 189 -10.71 8.69 0.90
CA SER A 189 -9.47 8.39 0.20
C SER A 189 -8.30 8.77 1.10
N VAL A 190 -7.36 7.84 1.31
CA VAL A 190 -6.09 8.11 1.98
C VAL A 190 -4.97 8.10 0.93
N PRO A 191 -4.04 9.06 0.94
CA PRO A 191 -2.99 9.13 -0.07
C PRO A 191 -2.17 7.84 -0.19
N TYR A 192 -2.03 7.36 -1.42
CA TYR A 192 -1.04 6.37 -1.86
C TYR A 192 -0.20 6.98 -2.99
N THR A 193 0.78 6.24 -3.51
CA THR A 193 1.76 6.78 -4.46
C THR A 193 2.02 5.85 -5.65
N LEU A 194 1.97 6.42 -6.85
CA LEU A 194 2.52 5.84 -8.07
C LEU A 194 3.93 6.37 -8.38
N GLU A 195 4.33 7.48 -7.75
CA GLU A 195 5.59 8.18 -8.02
C GLU A 195 6.73 7.58 -7.19
N LEU A 196 6.65 7.69 -5.85
CA LEU A 196 7.53 6.95 -4.91
C LEU A 196 7.09 5.50 -4.70
N ASN A 197 7.09 4.77 -5.81
CA ASN A 197 6.75 3.36 -5.89
C ASN A 197 7.93 2.57 -6.46
N ASP A 198 8.50 1.67 -5.66
CA ASP A 198 9.74 0.95 -6.01
C ASP A 198 9.62 0.18 -7.33
N LEU A 199 8.47 -0.44 -7.60
CA LEU A 199 8.19 -1.16 -8.83
C LEU A 199 8.31 -0.22 -10.03
N GLY A 200 7.62 0.91 -9.99
CA GLY A 200 7.65 1.92 -11.06
C GLY A 200 9.06 2.50 -11.24
N LEU A 201 9.72 2.89 -10.15
CA LEU A 201 11.03 3.51 -10.18
C LEU A 201 12.10 2.56 -10.73
N PHE A 202 12.21 1.35 -10.18
CA PHE A 202 13.28 0.44 -10.57
C PHE A 202 13.04 -0.22 -11.93
N LEU A 203 11.79 -0.42 -12.37
CA LEU A 203 11.52 -0.89 -13.74
C LEU A 203 11.79 0.18 -14.80
N ARG A 204 11.71 1.47 -14.45
CA ARG A 204 12.15 2.58 -15.30
C ARG A 204 13.67 2.79 -15.31
N GLY A 205 14.42 1.97 -14.56
CA GLY A 205 15.88 1.97 -14.57
C GLY A 205 16.54 2.92 -13.56
N LEU A 206 15.79 3.48 -12.60
CA LEU A 206 16.39 4.29 -11.55
C LEU A 206 17.27 3.45 -10.63
N SER A 207 18.36 4.06 -10.14
CA SER A 207 19.30 3.41 -9.25
C SER A 207 18.89 3.52 -7.78
N GLY A 208 19.51 2.72 -6.91
CA GLY A 208 19.30 2.83 -5.46
C GLY A 208 19.64 4.21 -4.88
N PRO A 209 20.75 4.87 -5.30
CA PRO A 209 21.01 6.26 -4.95
C PRO A 209 19.90 7.23 -5.37
N ASP A 210 19.34 7.07 -6.59
CA ASP A 210 18.24 7.92 -7.06
C ASP A 210 17.02 7.74 -6.16
N PHE A 211 16.64 6.48 -5.86
CA PHE A 211 15.55 6.17 -4.93
C PHE A 211 15.74 6.86 -3.56
N LEU A 212 16.95 6.79 -2.98
CA LEU A 212 17.25 7.45 -1.71
C LEU A 212 17.11 8.97 -1.81
N GLN A 213 17.60 9.57 -2.90
CA GLN A 213 17.50 11.02 -3.09
C GLN A 213 16.05 11.47 -3.25
N MET A 214 15.26 10.74 -4.04
CA MET A 214 13.83 11.02 -4.23
C MET A 214 13.04 10.96 -2.92
N VAL A 215 13.34 10.00 -2.04
CA VAL A 215 12.72 9.93 -0.71
C VAL A 215 13.04 11.18 0.11
N LYS A 216 14.29 11.65 0.09
CA LYS A 216 14.70 12.86 0.81
C LYS A 216 14.04 14.11 0.25
N ASP A 217 14.06 14.26 -1.07
CA ASP A 217 13.50 15.43 -1.75
C ASP A 217 12.00 15.54 -1.52
N GLN A 218 11.26 14.44 -1.62
CA GLN A 218 9.82 14.44 -1.33
C GLN A 218 9.54 14.77 0.14
N TYR A 219 10.32 14.21 1.06
CA TYR A 219 10.17 14.55 2.48
C TYR A 219 10.42 16.05 2.74
N ASP A 220 11.51 16.62 2.22
CA ASP A 220 11.88 18.02 2.44
C ASP A 220 10.76 18.97 1.97
N VAL A 221 10.17 18.71 0.79
CA VAL A 221 9.03 19.51 0.28
C VAL A 221 7.79 19.34 1.16
N LEU A 222 7.37 18.10 1.44
CA LEU A 222 6.15 17.85 2.22
C LEU A 222 6.26 18.39 3.66
N ARG A 223 7.47 18.40 4.21
CA ARG A 223 7.78 18.98 5.53
C ARG A 223 7.55 20.49 5.56
N GLU A 224 8.04 21.20 4.54
CA GLU A 224 7.85 22.65 4.40
C GLU A 224 6.36 23.00 4.30
N GLU A 225 5.58 22.21 3.54
CA GLU A 225 4.15 22.40 3.39
C GLU A 225 3.35 22.05 4.67
N GLY A 226 3.72 20.95 5.35
CA GLY A 226 3.07 20.48 6.56
C GLY A 226 1.68 19.88 6.34
N GLY A 227 1.24 19.03 7.27
CA GLY A 227 -0.08 18.39 7.19
C GLY A 227 -0.23 17.47 5.99
N ARG A 228 0.87 16.87 5.52
CA ARG A 228 0.92 15.98 4.34
C ARG A 228 1.14 14.53 4.72
N VAL A 229 0.68 13.63 3.87
CA VAL A 229 0.96 12.20 3.92
C VAL A 229 2.07 11.87 2.93
N MET A 230 3.06 11.10 3.38
CA MET A 230 4.10 10.54 2.54
C MET A 230 3.98 9.01 2.56
N ALA A 231 3.38 8.47 1.52
CA ALA A 231 3.34 7.03 1.28
C ALA A 231 4.65 6.57 0.61
N LEU A 232 5.20 5.45 1.07
CA LEU A 232 6.28 4.74 0.38
C LEU A 232 5.79 3.35 -0.05
N ALA A 233 5.58 3.16 -1.35
CA ALA A 233 5.07 1.91 -1.90
C ALA A 233 6.22 0.94 -2.21
N LEU A 234 6.17 -0.24 -1.60
CA LEU A 234 7.24 -1.25 -1.65
C LEU A 234 6.70 -2.61 -2.08
N HIS A 235 7.46 -3.31 -2.93
CA HIS A 235 7.18 -4.67 -3.38
C HIS A 235 8.36 -5.58 -3.02
N PRO A 236 8.19 -6.63 -2.19
CA PRO A 236 9.29 -7.47 -1.73
C PRO A 236 10.16 -8.09 -2.83
N PHE A 237 9.58 -8.41 -4.00
CA PHE A 237 10.35 -8.94 -5.15
C PHE A 237 11.19 -7.88 -5.87
N VAL A 238 10.94 -6.59 -5.59
CA VAL A 238 11.66 -5.44 -6.13
C VAL A 238 12.63 -4.88 -5.08
N ILE A 239 12.17 -4.18 -4.05
CA ILE A 239 13.03 -3.54 -3.04
C ILE A 239 13.84 -4.56 -2.23
N GLY A 240 13.31 -5.77 -2.09
CA GLY A 240 13.97 -6.85 -1.36
C GLY A 240 15.25 -7.33 -2.03
N GLN A 241 15.55 -6.99 -3.28
CA GLN A 241 16.84 -7.34 -3.90
C GLN A 241 18.01 -6.73 -3.11
N PRO A 242 19.11 -7.47 -2.81
CA PRO A 242 20.14 -6.99 -1.86
C PRO A 242 20.72 -5.61 -2.16
N PHE A 243 20.94 -5.31 -3.44
CA PHE A 243 21.49 -4.01 -3.87
C PHE A 243 20.50 -2.85 -3.72
N ARG A 244 19.18 -3.11 -3.75
CA ARG A 244 18.12 -2.12 -3.53
C ARG A 244 17.79 -1.99 -2.04
N ALA A 245 17.78 -3.11 -1.31
CA ALA A 245 17.51 -3.16 0.12
C ALA A 245 18.50 -2.30 0.94
N LYS A 246 19.75 -2.18 0.51
CA LYS A 246 20.71 -1.22 1.08
C LYS A 246 20.13 0.20 1.13
N TYR A 247 19.49 0.63 0.06
CA TYR A 247 18.97 2.00 -0.07
C TYR A 247 17.61 2.17 0.63
N LEU A 248 16.81 1.11 0.74
CA LEU A 248 15.66 1.11 1.66
C LEU A 248 16.12 1.37 3.11
N ASN A 249 17.15 0.66 3.57
CA ASN A 249 17.68 0.87 4.92
C ASN A 249 18.13 2.32 5.14
N LEU A 250 18.87 2.89 4.18
CA LEU A 250 19.32 4.29 4.26
C LEU A 250 18.16 5.31 4.20
N ALA A 251 17.11 5.00 3.43
CA ALA A 251 15.94 5.87 3.30
C ALA A 251 15.14 5.89 4.60
N LEU A 252 14.89 4.72 5.20
CA LEU A 252 14.17 4.65 6.48
C LEU A 252 15.00 5.18 7.65
N GLU A 253 16.33 4.97 7.65
CA GLU A 253 17.23 5.61 8.62
C GLU A 253 17.10 7.13 8.58
N TYR A 254 17.08 7.72 7.39
CA TYR A 254 16.90 9.15 7.22
C TYR A 254 15.54 9.63 7.70
N ILE A 255 14.44 8.98 7.29
CA ILE A 255 13.07 9.40 7.64
C ILE A 255 12.82 9.23 9.15
N ALA A 256 13.22 8.10 9.74
CA ALA A 256 13.04 7.84 11.16
C ALA A 256 13.85 8.77 12.07
N ALA A 257 14.94 9.36 11.56
CA ALA A 257 15.72 10.35 12.29
C ALA A 257 15.06 11.74 12.36
N GLN A 258 13.98 11.98 11.62
CA GLN A 258 13.31 13.28 11.57
C GLN A 258 12.32 13.43 12.73
N SER A 259 12.52 14.45 13.57
CA SER A 259 11.71 14.67 14.77
C SER A 259 10.29 15.14 14.47
N ASP A 260 10.02 15.61 13.27
CA ASP A 260 8.74 16.11 12.77
C ASP A 260 8.01 15.13 11.83
N VAL A 261 8.50 13.90 11.70
CA VAL A 261 7.79 12.79 11.07
C VAL A 261 6.97 12.02 12.09
N TRP A 262 5.71 11.74 11.75
CA TRP A 262 4.89 10.73 12.40
C TRP A 262 5.05 9.42 11.63
N LEU A 263 5.84 8.49 12.18
CA LEU A 263 5.90 7.12 11.67
C LEU A 263 4.61 6.40 12.05
N THR A 264 3.82 6.04 11.05
CA THR A 264 2.42 5.63 11.24
C THR A 264 1.99 4.61 10.20
N THR A 265 0.72 4.21 10.26
CA THR A 265 0.04 3.36 9.27
C THR A 265 -1.10 4.12 8.60
N SER A 266 -1.55 3.64 7.43
CA SER A 266 -2.71 4.24 6.76
C SER A 266 -3.99 4.13 7.59
N ASP A 267 -4.14 3.07 8.40
CA ASP A 267 -5.21 2.90 9.39
C ASP A 267 -5.23 4.06 10.41
N GLU A 268 -4.06 4.41 10.94
CA GLU A 268 -3.90 5.46 11.94
C GLU A 268 -4.10 6.85 11.33
N ILE A 269 -3.64 7.08 10.09
CA ILE A 269 -3.92 8.32 9.33
C ILE A 269 -5.42 8.49 9.12
N ALA A 270 -6.12 7.44 8.65
CA ALA A 270 -7.57 7.47 8.44
C ALA A 270 -8.30 7.77 9.76
N ALA A 271 -7.93 7.08 10.84
CA ALA A 271 -8.53 7.27 12.16
C ALA A 271 -8.33 8.70 12.68
N HIS A 272 -7.13 9.27 12.55
CA HIS A 272 -6.83 10.65 12.95
C HIS A 272 -7.69 11.65 12.17
N TYR A 273 -7.75 11.50 10.84
CA TYR A 273 -8.53 12.38 9.98
C TYR A 273 -10.03 12.32 10.27
N LEU A 274 -10.58 11.18 10.68
CA LEU A 274 -11.99 11.07 11.08
C LEU A 274 -12.31 11.81 12.39
N THR A 275 -11.32 12.09 13.23
CA THR A 275 -11.49 12.78 14.51
C THR A 275 -11.15 14.26 14.49
N THR A 276 -10.58 14.74 13.38
CA THR A 276 -10.23 16.15 13.14
C THR A 276 -11.37 16.88 12.44
#